data_AF-A0A7Z8PB19-F1
#
_entry.id   AF-A0A7Z8PB19-F1
#
_cell.length_a   1.000
_cell.length_b   1.000
_cell.length_c   1.000
_cell.angle_alpha   90.00
_cell.angle_beta   90.00
_cell.angle_gamma   90.00
#
_symmetry.space_group_name_H-M   'P 1'
#
loop_
_entity.id
_entity.type
_entity.pdbx_description
1 polymer ?
#
loop_
_entity_poly.entity_id
_entity_poly.type
_entity_poly.pdbx_seq_one_letter_code
_entity_poly.pdbx_strand_id
1 'polypeptide(L)'
;MAAFRSTRRGDRHLRWHDWLIGYGVVWLAPVLLGLLMVLPFLPCSWLSEAIGRKPPRSDALAQLAGHGMVVALMPMLTWLGLLPSAPLVWLVMRRGLGGWMSFALGGVACALLAARMLEGIPPAIPVGTGLVSALALRAVLGRRRPEAFIPAPR
;
A
#
# COMPACT_ATOMS: atom_id res chain seq x y z
N MET A 1 -3.70 1.76 -25.34
CA MET A 1 -3.73 0.30 -25.02
C MET A 1 -2.97 -0.08 -23.74
N ALA A 2 -1.92 0.63 -23.34
CA ALA A 2 -1.13 0.34 -22.12
C ALA A 2 -1.85 0.55 -20.77
N ALA A 3 -3.01 1.22 -20.76
CA ALA A 3 -3.79 1.47 -19.56
C ALA A 3 -4.38 0.18 -18.94
N PHE A 4 -4.76 -0.80 -19.77
CA PHE A 4 -5.38 -2.06 -19.35
C PHE A 4 -4.54 -3.29 -19.65
N ARG A 5 -3.76 -3.26 -20.74
CA ARG A 5 -3.04 -4.45 -21.23
C ARG A 5 -1.55 -4.42 -20.88
N SER A 6 -1.01 -5.59 -20.60
CA SER A 6 0.41 -5.92 -20.43
C SER A 6 0.80 -7.08 -21.34
N THR A 7 2.05 -7.53 -21.26
CA THR A 7 2.52 -8.78 -21.88
C THR A 7 1.60 -9.94 -21.53
N ARG A 8 1.20 -10.72 -22.54
CA ARG A 8 0.44 -11.96 -22.34
C ARG A 8 1.36 -12.97 -21.63
N ARG A 9 0.89 -13.57 -20.52
CA ARG A 9 1.74 -14.37 -19.61
C ARG A 9 2.92 -13.58 -19.01
N GLY A 10 2.70 -12.31 -18.66
CA GLY A 10 3.70 -11.49 -17.96
C GLY A 10 4.15 -12.09 -16.61
N ASP A 11 3.35 -12.99 -16.04
CA ASP A 11 3.71 -13.78 -14.86
C ASP A 11 5.00 -14.59 -15.03
N ARG A 12 5.33 -15.02 -16.26
CA ARG A 12 6.56 -15.79 -16.54
C ARG A 12 7.84 -15.00 -16.32
N HIS A 13 7.78 -13.67 -16.42
CA HIS A 13 8.93 -12.80 -16.17
C HIS A 13 9.11 -12.48 -14.67
N LEU A 14 8.10 -12.77 -13.85
CA LEU A 14 8.10 -12.49 -12.42
C LEU A 14 8.48 -13.75 -11.64
N ARG A 15 9.62 -13.71 -10.94
CA ARG A 15 10.03 -14.80 -10.04
C ARG A 15 9.36 -14.62 -8.68
N TRP A 16 9.27 -15.70 -7.89
CA TRP A 16 8.73 -15.64 -6.52
C TRP A 16 9.41 -14.57 -5.65
N HIS A 17 10.72 -14.41 -5.80
CA HIS A 17 11.49 -13.37 -5.13
C HIS A 17 11.04 -11.94 -5.50
N ASP A 18 10.63 -11.68 -6.75
CA ASP A 18 10.15 -10.36 -7.16
C ASP A 18 8.80 -10.03 -6.49
N TRP A 19 7.96 -11.05 -6.29
CA TRP A 19 6.72 -10.92 -5.51
C TRP A 19 7.02 -10.65 -4.04
N LEU A 20 7.89 -11.43 -3.40
CA LEU A 20 8.28 -11.22 -2.00
C LEU A 20 8.79 -9.80 -1.77
N ILE A 21 9.61 -9.27 -2.68
CA ILE A 21 10.09 -7.89 -2.56
C ILE A 21 8.98 -6.89 -2.82
N GLY A 22 8.15 -7.07 -3.84
CA GLY A 22 7.03 -6.19 -4.13
C GLY A 22 6.08 -6.06 -2.93
N TYR A 23 5.67 -7.20 -2.37
CA TYR A 23 4.86 -7.26 -1.16
C TYR A 23 5.58 -6.69 0.05
N GLY A 24 6.85 -7.05 0.26
CA GLY A 24 7.65 -6.55 1.38
C GLY A 24 7.80 -5.03 1.37
N VAL A 25 8.05 -4.43 0.20
CA VAL A 25 8.16 -2.97 0.05
C VAL A 25 6.81 -2.28 0.30
N VAL A 26 5.74 -2.76 -0.33
CA VAL A 26 4.39 -2.18 -0.15
C VAL A 26 3.92 -2.33 1.31
N TRP A 27 4.35 -3.37 1.99
CA TRP A 27 4.02 -3.62 3.39
C TRP A 27 4.87 -2.80 4.39
N LEU A 28 6.18 -2.70 4.18
CA LEU A 28 7.09 -1.97 5.06
C LEU A 28 6.99 -0.45 4.89
N ALA A 29 6.66 0.04 3.69
CA ALA A 29 6.66 1.47 3.41
C ALA A 29 5.73 2.27 4.34
N PRO A 30 4.47 1.86 4.62
CA PRO A 30 3.63 2.54 5.60
C PRO A 30 4.17 2.44 7.03
N VAL A 31 4.82 1.34 7.44
CA VAL A 31 5.47 1.25 8.76
C VAL A 31 6.52 2.35 8.90
N LEU A 32 7.42 2.44 7.92
CA LEU A 32 8.51 3.41 7.92
C LEU A 32 7.97 4.84 7.88
N LEU A 33 6.97 5.10 7.04
CA LEU A 33 6.34 6.42 6.94
C LEU A 33 5.66 6.81 8.26
N GLY A 34 4.90 5.90 8.87
CA GLY A 34 4.24 6.13 10.13
C GLY A 34 5.23 6.36 11.28
N LEU A 35 6.32 5.59 11.33
CA LEU A 35 7.41 5.82 12.29
C LEU A 35 8.06 7.18 12.10
N LEU A 36 8.32 7.61 10.86
CA LEU A 36 8.88 8.94 10.56
C LEU A 36 7.94 10.08 10.98
N MET A 37 6.63 9.86 10.96
CA MET A 37 5.63 10.84 11.43
C MET A 37 5.54 10.89 12.97
N VAL A 38 5.82 9.78 13.66
CA VAL A 38 5.77 9.68 15.13
C VAL A 38 7.09 10.12 15.78
N LEU A 39 8.22 9.82 15.14
CA LEU A 39 9.58 10.11 15.64
C LEU A 39 9.78 11.57 16.11
N PRO A 40 9.29 12.61 15.40
CA PRO A 40 9.43 14.00 15.82
C PRO A 40 8.61 14.35 17.08
N PHE A 41 7.55 13.58 17.37
CA PHE A 41 6.70 13.82 18.53
C PHE A 41 7.37 13.37 19.83
N LEU A 42 8.06 12.23 19.83
CA LEU A 42 8.71 11.66 21.02
C LEU A 42 9.67 12.61 21.77
N PRO A 43 10.64 13.28 21.10
CA PRO A 43 11.52 14.22 21.78
C PRO A 43 10.78 15.50 22.20
N CYS A 44 9.80 15.96 21.41
CA CYS A 44 9.00 17.14 21.73
C CYS A 44 8.12 16.91 22.96
N SER A 45 7.50 15.73 23.09
CA SER A 45 6.68 15.38 24.25
C SER A 45 7.55 15.29 25.51
N TRP A 46 8.72 14.66 25.41
CA TRP A 46 9.66 14.54 26.53
C TRP A 46 10.16 15.90 27.01
N LEU A 47 10.50 16.80 26.07
CA LEU A 47 10.89 18.17 26.37
C LEU A 47 9.75 18.99 27.01
N SER A 48 8.52 18.85 26.52
CA SER A 48 7.36 19.55 27.09
C SER A 48 7.08 19.13 28.54
N GLU A 49 7.23 17.83 28.82
CA GLU A 49 7.09 17.26 30.16
C GLU A 49 8.20 17.76 31.11
N ALA A 50 9.44 17.84 30.63
CA ALA A 50 10.56 18.40 31.39
C ALA A 50 10.36 19.89 31.76
N ILE A 51 9.61 20.65 30.97
CA ILE A 51 9.31 22.08 31.19
C ILE A 51 8.00 22.27 31.98
N GLY A 52 7.31 21.18 32.36
CA GLY A 52 6.02 21.24 33.07
C GLY A 52 4.87 21.78 32.23
N ARG A 53 5.03 21.83 30.89
CA ARG A 53 3.97 22.23 29.97
C ARG A 53 3.30 20.99 29.40
N LYS A 54 2.00 20.82 29.68
CA LYS A 54 1.22 19.81 28.94
C LYS A 54 1.07 20.27 27.49
N PRO A 55 1.50 19.47 26.50
CA PRO A 55 1.30 19.82 25.11
C PRO A 55 -0.21 19.85 24.81
N PRO A 56 -0.74 20.93 24.21
CA PRO A 56 -2.12 20.96 23.77
C PRO A 56 -2.43 19.76 22.88
N ARG A 57 -3.51 19.02 23.18
CA ARG A 57 -3.98 17.91 22.31
C ARG A 57 -4.34 18.37 20.88
N SER A 58 -4.51 19.67 20.69
CA SER A 58 -4.73 20.32 19.39
C SER A 58 -3.45 20.59 18.60
N ASP A 59 -2.26 20.37 19.17
CA ASP A 59 -0.99 20.67 18.49
C ASP A 59 -0.83 19.82 17.24
N ALA A 60 -0.38 20.46 16.17
CA ALA A 60 -0.14 19.82 14.87
C ALA A 60 0.78 18.58 15.00
N LEU A 61 1.70 18.58 15.97
CA LEU A 61 2.58 17.44 16.27
C LEU A 61 1.82 16.24 16.89
N ALA A 62 0.86 16.49 17.78
CA ALA A 62 0.02 15.43 18.35
C ALA A 62 -0.89 14.82 17.29
N GLN A 63 -1.45 15.66 16.40
CA GLN A 63 -2.22 15.18 15.25
C GLN A 63 -1.34 14.39 14.28
N LEU A 64 -0.13 14.88 13.96
CA LEU A 64 0.81 14.19 13.08
C LEU A 64 1.22 12.82 13.66
N ALA A 65 1.48 12.74 14.96
CA ALA A 65 1.78 11.48 15.64
C ALA A 65 0.58 10.51 15.62
N GLY A 66 -0.65 11.01 15.83
CA GLY A 66 -1.86 10.21 15.71
C GLY A 66 -2.05 9.63 14.30
N HIS A 67 -1.89 10.46 13.27
CA HIS A 67 -1.90 10.00 11.87
C HIS A 67 -0.75 9.03 11.59
N GLY A 68 0.44 9.30 12.12
CA GLY A 68 1.61 8.44 11.99
C GLY A 68 1.40 7.05 12.60
N MET A 69 0.77 6.96 13.77
CA MET A 69 0.38 5.68 14.37
C MET A 69 -0.64 4.93 13.50
N VAL A 70 -1.67 5.62 12.98
CA VAL A 70 -2.64 5.00 12.07
C VAL A 70 -1.93 4.45 10.82
N VAL A 71 -1.05 5.24 10.20
CA VAL A 71 -0.25 4.86 9.03
C VAL A 71 0.68 3.68 9.34
N ALA A 72 1.34 3.68 10.51
CA ALA A 72 2.22 2.61 10.96
C ALA A 72 1.46 1.29 11.25
N LEU A 73 0.19 1.38 11.64
CA LEU A 73 -0.69 0.24 11.89
C LEU A 73 -1.45 -0.24 10.65
N MET A 74 -1.52 0.56 9.58
CA MET A 74 -2.13 0.13 8.30
C MET A 74 -1.57 -1.18 7.72
N PRO A 75 -0.29 -1.53 7.88
CA PRO A 75 0.28 -2.82 7.50
C PRO A 75 -0.45 -4.03 8.12
N MET A 76 -1.04 -3.90 9.32
CA MET A 76 -1.88 -4.95 9.90
C MET A 76 -3.24 -5.06 9.20
N LEU A 77 -3.81 -3.94 8.75
CA LEU A 77 -5.07 -3.89 7.99
C LEU A 77 -4.88 -4.31 6.53
N THR A 78 -3.72 -4.01 5.94
CA THR A 78 -3.41 -4.34 4.55
C THR A 78 -3.07 -5.81 4.36
N TRP A 79 -2.68 -6.57 5.38
CA TRP A 79 -2.50 -8.03 5.28
C TRP A 79 -3.78 -8.76 4.82
N LEU A 80 -4.94 -8.32 5.35
CA LEU A 80 -6.24 -8.85 4.95
C LEU A 80 -6.58 -8.58 3.48
N GLY A 81 -6.03 -7.51 2.89
CA GLY A 81 -6.20 -7.19 1.47
C GLY A 81 -5.10 -7.73 0.55
N LEU A 82 -3.85 -7.74 1.01
CA LEU A 82 -2.66 -8.09 0.22
C LEU A 82 -2.57 -9.60 -0.02
N LEU A 83 -2.81 -10.44 0.99
CA LEU A 83 -2.73 -11.90 0.82
C LEU A 83 -3.76 -12.43 -0.19
N PRO A 84 -5.06 -12.04 -0.13
CA PRO A 84 -6.02 -12.44 -1.16
C PRO A 84 -5.75 -11.81 -2.52
N SER A 85 -5.10 -10.64 -2.56
CA SER A 85 -4.78 -9.99 -3.83
C SER A 85 -3.71 -10.74 -4.62
N ALA A 86 -2.80 -11.48 -3.99
CA ALA A 86 -1.71 -12.18 -4.69
C ALA A 86 -2.18 -13.14 -5.80
N PRO A 87 -3.11 -14.09 -5.55
CA PRO A 87 -3.63 -14.95 -6.61
C PRO A 87 -4.39 -14.16 -7.69
N LEU A 88 -5.09 -13.09 -7.31
CA LEU A 88 -5.84 -12.24 -8.24
C LEU A 88 -4.89 -11.47 -9.17
N VAL A 89 -3.87 -10.82 -8.62
CA VAL A 89 -2.87 -10.07 -9.40
C VAL A 89 -2.10 -11.03 -10.30
N TRP A 90 -1.76 -12.22 -9.81
CA TRP A 90 -1.13 -13.26 -10.63
C TRP A 90 -2.02 -13.71 -11.80
N LEU A 91 -3.32 -13.94 -11.57
CA LEU A 91 -4.30 -14.25 -12.62
C LEU A 91 -4.44 -13.11 -13.64
N VAL A 92 -4.50 -11.87 -13.16
CA VAL A 92 -4.58 -10.65 -13.98
C VAL A 92 -3.34 -10.55 -14.88
N MET A 93 -2.15 -10.79 -14.33
CA MET A 93 -0.90 -10.81 -15.11
C MET A 93 -0.87 -11.94 -16.15
N ARG A 94 -1.35 -13.13 -15.79
CA ARG A 94 -1.48 -14.26 -16.73
C ARG A 94 -2.34 -13.93 -17.94
N ARG A 95 -3.44 -13.20 -17.70
CA ARG A 95 -4.37 -12.78 -18.76
C ARG A 95 -3.88 -11.58 -19.58
N GLY A 96 -2.70 -11.04 -19.28
CA GLY A 96 -2.17 -9.86 -19.96
C GLY A 96 -2.92 -8.59 -19.59
N LEU A 97 -3.56 -8.57 -18.42
CA LEU A 97 -4.28 -7.42 -17.87
C LEU A 97 -3.44 -6.65 -16.85
N GLY A 98 -2.11 -6.67 -16.93
CA GLY A 98 -1.21 -5.99 -15.99
C GLY A 98 -1.15 -4.46 -16.11
N GLY A 99 -2.12 -3.83 -16.77
CA GLY A 99 -2.20 -2.38 -16.94
C GLY A 99 -2.46 -1.63 -15.63
N TRP A 100 -2.35 -0.29 -15.67
CA TRP A 100 -2.47 0.57 -14.46
C TRP A 100 -3.90 0.53 -13.94
N MET A 101 -4.88 0.57 -14.84
CA MET A 101 -6.29 0.53 -14.46
C MET A 101 -6.68 -0.83 -13.87
N SER A 102 -6.12 -1.94 -14.35
CA SER A 102 -6.44 -3.26 -13.82
C SER A 102 -5.94 -3.44 -12.38
N PHE A 103 -4.73 -2.96 -12.08
CA PHE A 103 -4.23 -2.94 -10.71
C PHE A 103 -5.04 -1.98 -9.83
N ALA A 104 -5.40 -0.80 -10.33
CA ALA A 104 -6.25 0.13 -9.59
C ALA A 104 -7.60 -0.49 -9.22
N LEU A 105 -8.29 -1.09 -10.20
CA LEU A 105 -9.57 -1.77 -9.99
C LEU A 105 -9.43 -2.95 -9.02
N GLY A 106 -8.38 -3.76 -9.16
CA GLY A 106 -8.09 -4.86 -8.24
C GLY A 106 -7.85 -4.39 -6.81
N GLY A 107 -7.08 -3.30 -6.63
CA GLY A 107 -6.84 -2.68 -5.34
C GLY A 107 -8.10 -2.13 -4.68
N VAL A 108 -8.94 -1.42 -5.44
CA VAL A 108 -10.25 -0.93 -4.97
C VAL A 108 -11.17 -2.08 -4.57
N ALA A 109 -11.26 -3.13 -5.40
CA ALA A 109 -12.11 -4.29 -5.11
C ALA A 109 -11.67 -5.03 -3.85
N CYS A 110 -10.36 -5.29 -3.69
CA CYS A 110 -9.83 -5.91 -2.47
C CYS A 110 -10.06 -5.05 -1.23
N ALA A 111 -9.92 -3.72 -1.38
CA ALA A 111 -10.18 -2.80 -0.28
C ALA A 111 -11.65 -2.68 0.11
N LEU A 112 -12.58 -2.75 -0.85
CA LEU A 112 -14.00 -2.80 -0.53
C LEU A 112 -14.34 -4.08 0.25
N LEU A 113 -13.71 -5.20 -0.09
CA LEU A 113 -13.85 -6.44 0.69
C LEU A 113 -13.28 -6.29 2.10
N ALA A 114 -12.09 -5.69 2.23
CA ALA A 114 -11.48 -5.40 3.53
C ALA A 114 -12.33 -4.42 4.37
N ALA A 115 -12.91 -3.40 3.74
CA ALA A 115 -13.81 -2.44 4.40
C ALA A 115 -15.03 -3.11 5.02
N ARG A 116 -15.54 -4.19 4.41
CA ARG A 116 -16.65 -4.97 4.97
C ARG A 116 -16.26 -5.77 6.22
N MET A 117 -14.98 -6.07 6.40
CA MET A 117 -14.48 -6.75 7.59
C MET A 117 -14.08 -5.78 8.71
N LEU A 118 -13.88 -4.51 8.38
CA LEU A 118 -13.47 -3.46 9.31
C LEU A 118 -14.66 -2.57 9.67
N GLU A 119 -15.56 -3.11 10.47
CA GLU A 119 -16.70 -2.35 10.99
C GLU A 119 -16.23 -1.12 11.78
N GLY A 120 -16.88 0.03 11.52
CA GLY A 120 -16.55 1.30 12.18
C GLY A 120 -15.48 2.16 11.49
N ILE A 121 -14.82 1.68 10.44
CA ILE A 121 -13.86 2.48 9.66
C ILE A 121 -14.56 3.08 8.42
N PRO A 122 -14.45 4.40 8.15
CA PRO A 122 -14.97 4.99 6.93
C PRO A 122 -14.40 4.30 5.68
N PRO A 123 -15.24 3.85 4.72
CA PRO A 123 -14.79 3.03 3.58
C PRO A 123 -13.79 3.74 2.66
N ALA A 124 -13.74 5.07 2.70
CA ALA A 124 -12.75 5.85 1.95
C ALA A 124 -11.30 5.50 2.33
N ILE A 125 -11.03 5.17 3.61
CA ILE A 125 -9.69 4.85 4.11
C ILE A 125 -9.16 3.52 3.55
N PRO A 126 -9.86 2.37 3.71
CA PRO A 126 -9.42 1.12 3.12
C PRO A 126 -9.38 1.20 1.59
N VAL A 127 -10.36 1.85 0.94
CA VAL A 127 -10.38 2.01 -0.53
C VAL A 127 -9.17 2.79 -1.04
N GLY A 128 -8.87 3.95 -0.45
CA GLY A 128 -7.72 4.76 -0.82
C GLY A 128 -6.41 3.98 -0.64
N THR A 129 -6.30 3.23 0.44
CA THR A 129 -5.07 2.47 0.73
C THR A 129 -4.91 1.21 -0.09
N GLY A 130 -5.98 0.50 -0.44
CA GLY A 130 -5.91 -0.59 -1.41
C GLY A 130 -5.54 -0.11 -2.80
N LEU A 131 -6.07 1.03 -3.24
CA LEU A 131 -5.70 1.67 -4.51
C LEU A 131 -4.20 2.00 -4.52
N VAL A 132 -3.72 2.75 -3.53
CA VAL A 132 -2.30 3.15 -3.43
C VAL A 132 -1.40 1.93 -3.35
N SER A 133 -1.75 0.92 -2.55
CA SER A 133 -0.96 -0.31 -2.40
C SER A 133 -0.85 -1.09 -3.70
N ALA A 134 -1.95 -1.22 -4.46
CA ALA A 134 -1.93 -1.93 -5.73
C ALA A 134 -1.11 -1.19 -6.80
N LEU A 135 -1.20 0.14 -6.84
CA LEU A 135 -0.39 0.96 -7.75
C LEU A 135 1.10 0.91 -7.38
N ALA A 136 1.43 0.97 -6.09
CA ALA A 136 2.79 0.81 -5.59
C ALA A 136 3.35 -0.57 -5.92
N LEU A 137 2.56 -1.64 -5.73
CA LEU A 137 2.97 -3.00 -6.10
C LEU A 137 3.30 -3.09 -7.58
N ARG A 138 2.44 -2.56 -8.46
CA ARG A 138 2.69 -2.53 -9.90
C ARG A 138 3.95 -1.73 -10.23
N ALA A 139 4.15 -0.57 -9.58
CA ALA A 139 5.33 0.26 -9.80
C ALA A 139 6.63 -0.46 -9.42
N VAL A 140 6.64 -1.14 -8.27
CA VAL A 140 7.81 -1.90 -7.79
C VAL A 140 8.09 -3.08 -8.72
N LEU A 141 7.08 -3.89 -9.04
CA LEU A 141 7.23 -5.02 -9.96
C LEU A 141 7.65 -4.54 -11.37
N GLY A 142 7.08 -3.44 -11.86
CA GLY A 142 7.41 -2.85 -13.16
C GLY A 142 8.81 -2.29 -13.24
N ARG A 143 9.36 -1.74 -12.14
CA ARG A 143 10.77 -1.34 -12.07
C ARG A 143 11.72 -2.53 -12.09
N ARG A 144 11.36 -3.63 -11.43
CA ARG A 144 12.20 -4.84 -11.37
C ARG A 144 12.16 -5.65 -12.65
N ARG A 145 10.98 -5.78 -13.26
CA ARG A 145 10.70 -6.61 -14.44
C ARG A 145 9.81 -5.84 -15.42
N PRO A 146 10.34 -4.83 -16.11
CA PRO A 146 9.55 -4.02 -17.03
C PRO A 146 8.90 -4.85 -18.16
N GLU A 147 9.59 -5.91 -18.60
CA GLU A 147 9.13 -6.88 -19.59
C GLU A 147 7.77 -7.52 -19.25
N ALA A 148 7.42 -7.66 -17.96
CA ALA A 148 6.13 -8.20 -17.55
C ALA A 148 4.96 -7.26 -17.88
N PHE A 149 5.23 -5.96 -18.04
CA PHE A 149 4.23 -4.90 -18.14
C PHE A 149 4.23 -4.15 -19.47
N ILE A 150 5.27 -4.30 -20.30
CA ILE A 150 5.34 -3.68 -21.63
C ILE A 150 4.47 -4.49 -22.62
N PRO A 151 3.44 -3.90 -23.25
CA PRO A 151 2.65 -4.62 -24.23
C PRO A 151 3.53 -5.10 -25.38
N ALA A 152 3.54 -6.42 -25.66
CA ALA A 152 4.23 -6.94 -26.83
C ALA A 152 3.64 -6.32 -28.12
N PRO A 153 4.47 -5.95 -29.11
CA PRO A 153 3.97 -5.56 -30.42
C PRO A 153 3.14 -6.72 -31.00
N ARG A 154 1.97 -6.39 -31.55
CA ARG A 154 1.08 -7.37 -32.18
C ARG A 154 1.63 -7.82 -33.51
#